data_AF-A5N0C1-F1
#
_entry.id   AF-A5N0C1-F1
#
_cell.length_a   1.000
_cell.length_b   1.000
_cell.length_c   1.000
_cell.angle_alpha   90.00
_cell.angle_beta   90.00
_cell.angle_gamma   90.00
#
_symmetry.space_group_name_H-M   'P 1'
#
loop_
_entity.id
_entity.type
_entity.pdbx_description
1 polymer ?
#
loop_
_entity_poly.entity_id
_entity_poly.type
_entity_poly.pdbx_seq_one_letter_code
_entity_poly.pdbx_strand_id
1 'polypeptide(L)' 'MDTIKAIEERRSIRKYLNKPVEDERIIQLVESARLASFGSNTQPWHFNIVKSELIKQKLVKYLIISSG' A
#
# COMPACT_ATOMS: atom_id res chain seq x y z
N MET A 1 20.60 0.61 -0.16
CA MET A 1 20.17 2.02 0.02
C MET A 1 20.07 2.25 1.51
N ASP A 2 20.55 3.40 1.96
CA ASP A 2 20.46 3.78 3.37
C ASP A 2 19.00 4.07 3.77
N THR A 3 18.59 3.61 4.96
CA THR A 3 17.20 3.71 5.43
C THR A 3 16.78 5.16 5.65
N ILE A 4 17.66 5.99 6.21
CA ILE A 4 17.36 7.41 6.49
C ILE A 4 17.14 8.14 5.17
N LYS A 5 18.05 7.93 4.21
CA LYS A 5 17.91 8.50 2.87
C LYS A 5 16.59 8.11 2.19
N ALA A 6 16.17 6.85 2.30
CA ALA A 6 14.92 6.38 1.72
C ALA A 6 13.67 7.05 2.32
N ILE A 7 13.71 7.37 3.62
CA ILE A 7 12.61 8.06 4.31
C ILE A 7 12.54 9.52 3.86
N GLU A 8 13.68 10.20 3.77
CA GLU A 8 13.76 11.62 3.40
C GLU A 8 13.37 11.89 1.93
N GLU A 9 13.78 11.00 1.01
CA GLU A 9 13.51 11.16 -0.42
C GLU A 9 12.08 10.73 -0.83
N ARG A 10 11.32 10.12 0.10
CA ARG A 10 9.98 9.61 -0.18
C ARG A 10 9.00 10.75 -0.51
N ARG A 11 8.30 10.59 -1.63
CA ARG A 11 7.25 11.51 -2.11
C ARG A 11 5.99 10.76 -2.52
N SER A 12 4.84 11.43 -2.44
CA SER A 12 3.56 10.83 -2.85
C SER A 12 3.48 10.76 -4.38
N ILE A 13 3.41 9.55 -4.92
CA ILE A 13 3.28 9.29 -6.36
C ILE A 13 1.80 9.20 -6.75
N ARG A 14 1.42 9.84 -7.86
CA ARG A 14 0.02 9.87 -8.36
C ARG A 14 -0.12 9.46 -9.84
N LYS A 15 0.99 9.09 -10.48
CA LYS A 15 1.04 8.54 -11.84
C LYS A 15 1.91 7.29 -11.82
N TYR A 16 1.37 6.19 -12.30
CA TYR A 16 2.00 4.87 -12.25
C TYR A 16 2.12 4.29 -13.66
N LEU A 17 3.13 3.45 -13.87
CA LEU A 17 3.24 2.67 -15.09
C LEU A 17 2.15 1.60 -15.14
N ASN A 18 1.69 1.24 -16.34
CA ASN A 18 0.81 0.09 -16.54
C ASN A 18 1.62 -1.22 -16.49
N LYS A 19 2.28 -1.47 -15.35
CA LYS A 19 3.11 -2.65 -15.09
C LYS A 19 2.64 -3.30 -13.78
N PRO A 20 2.31 -4.61 -13.78
CA PRO A 20 2.01 -5.31 -12.54
C PRO A 20 3.26 -5.40 -11.65
N VAL A 21 3.04 -5.39 -10.34
CA VAL A 21 4.10 -5.61 -9.33
C VAL A 21 4.19 -7.11 -9.06
N GLU A 22 5.42 -7.63 -8.93
CA GLU A 22 5.63 -9.05 -8.60
C GLU A 22 5.07 -9.39 -7.20
N ASP A 23 4.55 -10.61 -7.04
CA ASP A 23 3.86 -11.06 -5.83
C ASP A 23 4.80 -11.09 -4.63
N GLU A 24 6.05 -11.53 -4.84
CA GLU A 24 7.08 -11.62 -3.82
C GLU A 24 7.38 -10.24 -3.22
N ARG A 25 7.38 -9.20 -4.05
CA ARG A 25 7.56 -7.82 -3.58
C ARG A 25 6.40 -7.35 -2.73
N ILE A 26 5.17 -7.68 -3.11
CA ILE A 26 3.97 -7.32 -2.33
C ILE A 26 4.02 -8.02 -0.97
N ILE A 27 4.35 -9.31 -0.94
CA ILE A 27 4.46 -10.09 0.30
C ILE A 27 5.55 -9.51 1.20
N GLN A 28 6.72 -9.18 0.66
CA GLN A 28 7.82 -8.57 1.43
C GLN A 28 7.40 -7.24 2.08
N LEU A 29 6.63 -6.41 1.38
CA LEU A 29 6.12 -5.15 1.93
C LEU A 29 5.12 -5.38 3.06
N VAL A 30 4.21 -6.35 2.91
CA VAL A 30 3.22 -6.69 3.94
C VAL A 30 3.90 -7.25 5.19
N GLU A 31 4.89 -8.14 5.04
CA GLU A 31 5.67 -8.65 6.18
C GLU A 31 6.42 -7.52 6.90
N SER A 32 7.01 -6.60 6.15
CA SER A 32 7.68 -5.42 6.73
C SER A 32 6.70 -4.55 7.53
N ALA A 33 5.48 -4.36 7.02
CA ALA A 33 4.43 -3.61 7.72
C ALA A 33 3.92 -4.33 8.97
N ARG A 34 3.80 -5.66 8.93
CA ARG A 34 3.38 -6.50 10.07
C ARG A 34 4.34 -6.40 11.25
N LEU A 35 5.63 -6.21 11.00
CA LEU A 35 6.66 -6.07 12.04
C LEU A 35 6.64 -4.71 12.75
N ALA A 36 5.85 -3.74 12.29
CA ALA A 36 5.78 -2.45 12.95
C ALA A 36 5.19 -2.59 14.37
N SER A 37 5.84 -1.95 15.35
CA SER A 37 5.41 -1.99 16.75
C SER A 37 4.01 -1.39 16.93
N PHE A 38 3.19 -2.01 17.78
CA PHE A 38 1.87 -1.53 18.14
C PHE A 38 1.67 -1.56 19.67
N GLY A 39 0.95 -0.57 20.21
CA GLY A 39 0.66 -0.50 21.65
C GLY A 39 -0.12 -1.73 22.14
N SER A 40 0.34 -2.39 23.20
CA SER A 40 -0.28 -3.63 23.71
C SER A 40 -0.35 -4.78 22.69
N ASN A 41 0.48 -4.76 21.64
CA ASN A 41 0.61 -5.83 20.64
C ASN A 41 -0.70 -6.30 19.96
N THR A 42 -1.75 -5.47 19.94
CA THR A 42 -3.06 -5.88 19.38
C THR A 42 -3.05 -6.10 17.88
N GLN A 43 -2.02 -5.58 17.17
CA GLN A 43 -1.82 -5.75 15.72
C GLN A 43 -3.12 -5.60 14.91
N PRO A 44 -3.81 -4.45 14.98
CA PRO A 44 -5.17 -4.30 14.42
C PRO A 44 -5.20 -4.19 12.89
N TRP A 45 -4.07 -4.41 12.21
CA TRP A 45 -3.90 -4.16 10.78
C TRP A 45 -4.47 -5.31 9.96
N HIS A 46 -5.28 -4.97 8.96
CA HIS A 46 -5.79 -5.91 7.96
C HIS A 46 -5.37 -5.39 6.57
N PHE A 47 -4.65 -6.22 5.82
CA PHE A 47 -4.17 -5.87 4.48
C PHE A 47 -4.97 -6.64 3.42
N ASN A 48 -5.69 -5.91 2.55
CA ASN A 48 -6.41 -6.48 1.42
C ASN A 48 -5.69 -6.14 0.11
N ILE A 49 -5.17 -7.15 -0.58
CA ILE A 49 -4.44 -6.97 -1.84
C ILE A 49 -5.43 -7.08 -3.02
N VAL A 50 -5.68 -5.96 -3.70
CA VAL A 50 -6.61 -5.90 -4.83
C VAL A 50 -5.83 -5.82 -6.16
N LYS A 51 -5.84 -6.92 -6.93
CA LYS A 51 -5.23 -6.96 -8.27
C LYS A 51 -6.23 -6.80 -9.42
N SER A 52 -7.49 -7.17 -9.20
CA SER A 52 -8.54 -7.10 -10.22
C SER A 52 -8.83 -5.67 -10.65
N GLU A 53 -8.72 -5.41 -11.95
CA GLU A 53 -8.97 -4.09 -12.53
C GLU A 53 -10.41 -3.64 -12.34
N LEU A 54 -11.37 -4.56 -12.46
CA LEU A 54 -12.79 -4.30 -12.20
C LEU A 54 -13.01 -3.79 -10.77
N ILE A 55 -12.35 -4.39 -9.78
CA ILE A 55 -12.49 -4.00 -8.37
C ILE A 55 -11.82 -2.64 -8.15
N LYS A 56 -10.64 -2.39 -8.73
CA LYS A 56 -9.96 -1.09 -8.65
C LYS A 56 -10.83 0.04 -9.21
N GLN A 57 -11.47 -0.17 -10.36
CA GLN A 57 -12.38 0.82 -10.96
C GLN A 57 -13.57 1.13 -10.05
N LYS A 58 -14.17 0.11 -9.40
CA LYS A 58 -15.23 0.31 -8.41
C LYS A 58 -14.73 1.14 -7.22
N LEU A 59 -13.55 0.84 -6.67
CA LEU A 59 -12.97 1.57 -5.54
C LEU A 59 -12.74 3.05 -5.87
N VAL A 60 -12.21 3.36 -7.06
CA VAL A 60 -12.01 4.74 -7.52
C VAL A 60 -13.33 5.50 -7.51
N LYS A 61 -14.42 4.90 -8.00
CA LYS A 61 -15.75 5.53 -8.00
C LYS A 61 -16.22 5.88 -6.59
N TYR A 62 -16.08 4.97 -5.62
CA TYR A 62 -16.50 5.23 -4.23
C TYR A 62 -15.67 6.32 -3.54
N LEU A 63 -14.35 6.30 -3.71
CA LEU A 63 -13.45 7.24 -3.05
C LEU A 63 -13.62 8.68 -3.57
N ILE A 64 -13.98 8.86 -4.85
CA ILE A 64 -14.25 10.18 -5.42
C ILE A 64 -15.59 10.73 -4.91
N ILE A 65 -16.62 9.89 -4.77
CA ILE A 65 -17.98 10.33 -4.35
C ILE A 65 -18.02 10.75 -2.88
N SER A 66 -17.22 10.14 -2.00
CA SER A 66 -17.17 10.52 -0.57
C SER A 66 -16.42 11.83 -0.30
N SER A 67 -15.82 12.43 -1.33
CA SER A 67 -14.99 13.63 -1.24
C SER A 67 -15.70 14.90 -1.73
N GLY A 68 -17.01 14.80 -2.06
CA GLY A 68 -17.86 15.90 -2.55
C GLY A 68 -19.00 16.21 -1.60
#